data_AF-A0A8H9H0A5-F1
#
_entry.id   AF-A0A8H9H0A5-F1
#
_cell.length_a   1.000
_cell.length_b   1.000
_cell.length_c   1.000
_cell.angle_alpha   90.00
_cell.angle_beta   90.00
_cell.angle_gamma   90.00
#
_symmetry.space_group_name_H-M   'P 1'
#
loop_
_entity.id
_entity.type
_entity.pdbx_description
1 polymer ?
#
loop_
_entity_poly.entity_id
_entity_poly.type
_entity_poly.pdbx_seq_one_letter_code
_entity_poly.pdbx_strand_id
1 'polypeptide(L)'
;MAALLMAGLAGEPDLMEETVMCSSMSMGGTVSLSCDDPEFEAEMKANALTPEEAKSIGCPPVQWDDEAKLSPDLGQDPSLVSAEPTYTPRTPDPAIAARVNQAWDRIERWLGAHASATLRKLKFGADPQNLAGWETNHSRRLPDDLYVSYLRHDGADGNLGAGFQFPPSYGLLGLFEIDYINWGNCQGLVMEGDLDAADPENGTWHGSFLAVGSDSNGRELFVEPRTGRVGEARAQEKVEYDGPMGWPSHVAMLEALAGALERGEALRDWHPVVTAGCELRWAEDPAPVRPGCAGGPRPSPTPTPTVEPTPEKPTAEELRAGGCLPSRRTPGRTTRARVPGPRVTAEVNAVWRRIERWLARKAPVTYQSLLPPARPLDIARSEAAMGLRFPGDLRASLLRHDGAGSWGFGPAPFYELMSAKHIRSEWKMLCDIGGDSLGYWWDGHLIPFAYANDGGNLFVDTRTGKTGEFFNEEGLTQEGDVVWPSYLALLKATARSLETGRPIRGWRPKVVKGELDWESTRG
;
A
#
# COMPACT_ATOMS: atom_id res chain seq x y z
N MET A 1 11.71 2.13 -1.86
CA MET A 1 12.98 1.68 -2.47
C MET A 1 13.91 2.87 -2.52
N ALA A 2 15.07 2.80 -1.87
CA ALA A 2 16.12 3.79 -2.03
C ALA A 2 16.89 3.45 -3.33
N ALA A 3 16.86 4.37 -4.30
CA ALA A 3 17.71 4.26 -5.48
C ALA A 3 19.15 4.60 -5.07
N LEU A 4 20.02 3.59 -5.02
CA LEU A 4 21.47 3.76 -5.03
C LEU A 4 21.90 3.77 -6.50
N LEU A 5 22.18 4.94 -7.06
CA LEU A 5 22.83 5.07 -8.37
C LEU A 5 24.34 5.07 -8.15
N MET A 6 25.00 3.99 -8.56
CA MET A 6 26.46 3.86 -8.59
C MET A 6 26.91 3.89 -10.05
N ALA A 7 27.52 4.99 -10.51
CA ALA A 7 28.15 5.07 -11.81
C ALA A 7 29.68 4.95 -11.65
N GLY A 8 30.22 3.74 -11.83
CA GLY A 8 31.67 3.51 -11.77
C GLY A 8 32.32 3.51 -13.15
N LEU A 9 33.17 4.51 -13.43
CA LEU A 9 34.22 4.42 -14.44
C LEU A 9 35.58 4.42 -13.74
N ALA A 10 36.36 3.37 -13.97
CA ALA A 10 37.64 3.13 -13.29
C ALA A 10 38.75 4.06 -13.82
N GLY A 11 39.46 4.76 -12.92
CA GLY A 11 40.77 5.36 -13.19
C GLY A 11 41.19 6.49 -12.25
N GLU A 12 41.96 6.14 -11.21
CA GLU A 12 42.83 6.98 -10.36
C GLU A 12 42.22 7.83 -9.20
N PRO A 13 42.98 8.04 -8.09
CA PRO A 13 42.43 8.17 -6.73
C PRO A 13 42.25 9.62 -6.27
N ASP A 14 41.45 9.80 -5.20
CA ASP A 14 41.07 11.05 -4.52
C ASP A 14 39.95 11.88 -5.16
N LEU A 15 38.73 11.34 -5.13
CA LEU A 15 37.53 12.13 -4.87
C LEU A 15 36.62 11.30 -3.95
N MET A 16 36.45 11.74 -2.70
CA MET A 16 35.30 11.32 -1.91
C MET A 16 34.08 11.88 -2.65
N GLU A 17 33.33 11.05 -3.36
CA GLU A 17 32.02 11.44 -3.91
C GLU A 17 31.15 11.92 -2.74
N GLU A 18 30.81 13.20 -2.75
CA GLU A 18 29.78 13.76 -1.89
C GLU A 18 28.46 13.07 -2.29
N THR A 19 28.06 12.05 -1.54
CA THR A 19 26.76 11.40 -1.72
C THR A 19 25.66 12.40 -1.40
N VAL A 20 24.99 12.91 -2.44
CA VAL A 20 23.78 13.73 -2.30
C VAL A 20 22.64 12.84 -1.80
N MET A 21 22.06 13.20 -0.67
CA MET A 21 20.90 12.52 -0.12
C MET A 21 19.62 13.20 -0.63
N CYS A 22 18.78 12.43 -1.30
CA CYS A 22 17.46 12.87 -1.75
C CYS A 22 16.38 12.06 -1.04
N SER A 23 15.32 12.75 -0.62
CA SER A 23 14.09 12.17 -0.15
C SER A 23 12.98 12.49 -1.15
N SER A 24 12.27 11.47 -1.62
CA SER A 24 11.08 11.64 -2.46
C SER A 24 9.84 11.10 -1.73
N MET A 25 8.75 11.86 -1.81
CA MET A 25 7.45 11.50 -1.25
C MET A 25 6.40 11.68 -2.32
N SER A 26 5.55 10.68 -2.49
CA SER A 26 4.55 10.66 -3.55
C SER A 26 3.15 10.54 -2.94
N MET A 27 2.24 11.41 -3.35
CA MET A 27 0.85 11.44 -2.91
C MET A 27 -0.08 11.61 -4.10
N GLY A 28 -0.72 10.52 -4.54
CA GLY A 28 -1.50 10.51 -5.78
C GLY A 28 -0.61 10.79 -6.99
N GLY A 29 -0.99 11.76 -7.82
CA GLY A 29 -0.17 12.18 -8.98
C GLY A 29 0.97 13.15 -8.63
N THR A 30 1.14 13.55 -7.37
CA THR A 30 2.09 14.61 -6.97
C THR A 30 3.30 14.02 -6.24
N VAL A 31 4.51 14.42 -6.64
CA VAL A 31 5.80 14.05 -6.04
C VAL A 31 6.45 15.28 -5.42
N SER A 32 6.82 15.17 -4.15
CA SER A 32 7.72 16.09 -3.47
C SER A 32 9.10 15.45 -3.48
N LEU A 33 10.09 16.12 -4.05
CA LEU A 33 11.50 15.75 -4.00
C LEU A 33 12.21 16.83 -3.18
N SER A 34 12.99 16.41 -2.19
CA SER A 34 13.85 17.28 -1.41
C SER A 34 15.22 16.63 -1.28
N CYS A 35 16.25 17.30 -1.80
CA CYS A 35 17.64 16.86 -1.65
C CYS A 35 18.42 17.84 -0.77
N ASP A 36 19.48 17.34 -0.13
CA ASP A 36 20.41 18.19 0.65
C ASP A 36 21.25 19.11 -0.26
N ASP A 37 21.22 18.87 -1.58
CA ASP A 37 21.78 19.72 -2.62
C ASP A 37 20.66 20.26 -3.55
N PRO A 38 20.33 21.57 -3.49
CA PRO A 38 19.33 22.19 -4.35
C PRO A 38 19.67 22.21 -5.85
N GLU A 39 20.95 22.21 -6.23
CA GLU A 39 21.37 22.16 -7.63
C GLU A 39 21.09 20.78 -8.20
N PHE A 40 21.43 19.72 -7.45
CA PHE A 40 21.10 18.34 -7.78
C PHE A 40 19.59 18.09 -7.81
N GLU A 41 18.82 18.67 -6.88
CA GLU A 41 17.35 18.59 -6.89
C GLU A 41 16.75 19.23 -8.14
N ALA A 42 17.27 20.39 -8.55
CA ALA A 42 16.84 21.07 -9.76
C ALA A 42 17.21 20.28 -11.03
N GLU A 43 18.39 19.66 -11.05
CA GLU A 43 18.83 18.77 -12.12
C GLU A 43 17.93 17.53 -12.24
N MET A 44 17.63 16.85 -11.13
CA MET A 44 16.68 15.73 -11.11
C MET A 44 15.30 16.12 -11.64
N LYS A 45 14.76 17.27 -11.22
CA LYS A 45 13.47 17.79 -11.71
C LYS A 45 13.53 18.12 -13.21
N ALA A 46 14.66 18.59 -13.71
CA ALA A 46 14.87 18.93 -15.11
C ALA A 46 15.10 17.70 -16.00
N ASN A 47 15.71 16.64 -15.45
CA ASN A 47 15.96 15.39 -16.17
C ASN A 47 14.71 14.50 -16.25
N ALA A 48 13.77 14.63 -15.30
CA ALA A 48 12.53 13.87 -15.33
C ALA A 48 11.73 14.07 -16.63
N LEU A 49 11.02 13.03 -17.05
CA LEU A 49 10.22 13.04 -18.28
C LEU A 49 9.14 14.12 -18.22
N THR A 50 8.95 14.82 -19.34
CA THR A 50 7.84 15.76 -19.51
C THR A 50 6.49 15.03 -19.43
N PRO A 51 5.38 15.73 -19.13
CA PRO A 51 4.06 15.10 -19.09
C PRO A 51 3.66 14.41 -20.39
N GLU A 52 4.09 14.93 -21.54
CA GLU A 52 3.88 14.34 -22.85
C GLU A 52 4.71 13.05 -23.03
N GLU A 53 5.98 13.06 -22.63
CA GLU A 53 6.88 11.91 -22.67
C GLU A 53 6.40 10.79 -21.75
N ALA A 54 6.05 11.11 -20.50
CA ALA A 54 5.50 10.15 -19.55
C ALA A 54 4.24 9.47 -20.11
N LYS A 55 3.31 10.23 -20.69
CA LYS A 55 2.12 9.67 -21.35
C LYS A 55 2.46 8.79 -22.54
N SER A 56 3.51 9.12 -23.30
CA SER A 56 3.91 8.36 -24.50
C SER A 56 4.38 6.95 -24.18
N ILE A 57 4.96 6.76 -22.99
CA ILE A 57 5.40 5.46 -22.46
C ILE A 57 4.34 4.77 -21.58
N GLY A 58 3.11 5.28 -21.60
CA GLY A 58 2.01 4.75 -20.81
C GLY A 58 2.13 5.01 -19.30
N CYS A 59 2.94 5.97 -18.86
CA CYS A 59 3.07 6.31 -17.45
C CYS A 59 2.26 7.57 -17.08
N PRO A 60 1.68 7.64 -15.88
CA PRO A 60 1.12 8.88 -15.39
C PRO A 60 2.25 9.92 -15.21
N PRO A 61 2.00 11.19 -15.56
CA PRO A 61 3.00 12.24 -15.37
C PRO A 61 3.23 12.48 -13.88
N VAL A 62 4.47 12.78 -13.51
CA VAL A 62 4.81 13.25 -12.16
C VAL A 62 4.49 14.74 -12.07
N GLN A 63 3.73 15.14 -11.05
CA GLN A 63 3.49 16.55 -10.74
C GLN A 63 4.36 16.97 -9.56
N TRP A 64 5.23 17.96 -9.69
CA TRP A 64 6.06 18.41 -8.57
C TRP A 64 5.24 19.22 -7.55
N ASP A 65 5.42 18.96 -6.25
CA ASP A 65 4.64 19.62 -5.18
C ASP A 65 4.77 21.15 -5.19
N ASP A 66 5.90 21.69 -5.66
CA ASP A 66 6.11 23.13 -5.77
C ASP A 66 5.34 23.77 -6.93
N GLU A 67 5.11 23.02 -8.00
CA GLU A 67 4.32 23.43 -9.17
C GLU A 67 2.82 23.22 -8.95
N ALA A 68 2.44 22.16 -8.24
CA ALA A 68 1.05 21.91 -7.83
C ALA A 68 0.50 23.05 -6.94
N LYS A 69 1.36 23.72 -6.16
CA LYS A 69 1.00 24.92 -5.37
C LYS A 69 0.71 26.15 -6.23
N LEU A 70 1.18 26.20 -7.48
CA LEU A 70 1.04 27.36 -8.39
C LEU A 70 -0.19 27.27 -9.32
N SER A 71 -0.81 26.08 -9.45
CA SER A 71 -2.02 25.89 -10.26
C SER A 71 -3.21 25.41 -9.41
N PRO A 72 -3.84 26.30 -8.62
CA PRO A 72 -5.01 25.95 -7.83
C PRO A 72 -6.30 26.10 -8.65
N ASP A 73 -6.43 25.46 -9.81
CA ASP A 73 -7.76 25.30 -10.44
C ASP A 73 -7.80 24.20 -11.51
N LEU A 74 -8.37 23.05 -11.16
CA LEU A 74 -9.41 22.39 -11.96
C LEU A 74 -10.41 21.78 -10.98
N GLY A 75 -11.62 22.33 -11.01
CA GLY A 75 -12.62 22.23 -9.96
C GLY A 75 -13.20 20.85 -9.68
N GLN A 76 -13.75 20.73 -8.47
CA GLN A 76 -14.94 19.93 -8.23
C GLN A 76 -15.94 20.78 -7.48
N ASP A 77 -16.96 21.22 -8.22
CA ASP A 77 -18.21 21.73 -7.69
C ASP A 77 -18.82 20.69 -6.72
N PRO A 78 -18.97 20.97 -5.42
CA PRO A 78 -19.48 19.99 -4.45
C PRO A 78 -21.00 19.71 -4.57
N SER A 79 -21.65 20.16 -5.64
CA SER A 79 -23.11 20.05 -5.83
C SER A 79 -23.58 18.89 -6.73
N LEU A 80 -22.68 18.07 -7.27
CA LEU A 80 -23.08 16.86 -8.00
C LEU A 80 -22.87 15.62 -7.14
N VAL A 81 -23.94 15.20 -6.45
CA VAL A 81 -24.16 13.77 -6.24
C VAL A 81 -24.52 13.20 -7.61
N SER A 82 -23.53 13.04 -8.49
CA SER A 82 -23.74 12.28 -9.71
C SER A 82 -23.91 10.82 -9.28
N ALA A 83 -24.96 10.16 -9.76
CA ALA A 83 -25.06 8.71 -9.70
C ALA A 83 -23.69 8.11 -10.13
N GLU A 84 -23.20 7.09 -9.41
CA GLU A 84 -21.98 6.40 -9.81
C GLU A 84 -22.10 6.06 -11.30
N PRO A 85 -21.11 6.43 -12.13
CA PRO A 85 -21.18 6.16 -13.55
C PRO A 85 -21.38 4.66 -13.75
N THR A 86 -22.47 4.30 -14.42
CA THR A 86 -22.70 2.91 -14.80
C THR A 86 -21.87 2.62 -16.04
N TYR A 87 -20.99 1.63 -15.96
CA TYR A 87 -20.17 1.22 -17.07
C TYR A 87 -20.86 0.06 -17.80
N THR A 88 -20.56 -0.12 -19.08
CA THR A 88 -21.11 -1.25 -19.84
C THR A 88 -20.06 -2.36 -19.89
N PRO A 89 -20.24 -3.48 -19.18
CA PRO A 89 -19.33 -4.62 -19.27
C PRO A 89 -19.35 -5.17 -20.68
N ARG A 90 -18.16 -5.44 -21.22
CA ARG A 90 -18.02 -6.04 -22.55
C ARG A 90 -18.14 -7.56 -22.47
N THR A 91 -18.47 -8.17 -23.60
CA THR A 91 -18.41 -9.62 -23.77
C THR A 91 -17.00 -10.01 -24.29
N PRO A 92 -16.23 -10.83 -23.56
CA PRO A 92 -14.95 -11.36 -24.05
C PRO A 92 -15.17 -12.42 -25.14
N ASP A 93 -14.13 -12.75 -25.91
CA ASP A 93 -14.17 -13.84 -26.89
C ASP A 93 -14.61 -15.16 -26.21
N PRO A 94 -15.65 -15.83 -26.72
CA PRO A 94 -16.24 -17.00 -26.06
C PRO A 94 -15.32 -18.22 -26.07
N ALA A 95 -14.43 -18.37 -27.07
CA ALA A 95 -13.49 -19.48 -27.13
C ALA A 95 -12.36 -19.29 -26.11
N ILE A 96 -11.84 -18.06 -25.98
CA ILE A 96 -10.89 -17.71 -24.92
C ILE A 96 -11.52 -17.88 -23.54
N ALA A 97 -12.75 -17.38 -23.36
CA ALA A 97 -13.45 -17.49 -22.09
C ALA A 97 -13.67 -18.95 -21.67
N ALA A 98 -14.02 -19.83 -22.62
CA ALA A 98 -14.16 -21.26 -22.34
C ALA A 98 -12.84 -21.90 -21.86
N ARG A 99 -11.71 -21.56 -22.50
CA ARG A 99 -10.38 -22.09 -22.12
C ARG A 99 -9.96 -21.63 -20.72
N VAL A 100 -10.13 -20.35 -20.41
CA VAL A 100 -9.80 -19.80 -19.09
C VAL A 100 -10.64 -20.45 -18.00
N ASN A 101 -11.95 -20.55 -18.20
CA ASN A 101 -12.84 -21.21 -17.25
C ASN A 101 -12.48 -22.69 -17.06
N GLN A 102 -12.15 -23.41 -18.14
CA GLN A 102 -11.72 -24.81 -18.05
C GLN A 102 -10.40 -24.96 -17.27
N ALA A 103 -9.44 -24.05 -17.46
CA ALA A 103 -8.19 -24.06 -16.71
C ALA A 103 -8.44 -23.82 -15.21
N TRP A 104 -9.25 -22.81 -14.87
CA TRP A 104 -9.62 -22.53 -13.47
C TRP A 104 -10.40 -23.68 -12.83
N ASP A 105 -11.37 -24.28 -13.53
CA ASP A 105 -12.12 -25.44 -13.01
C ASP A 105 -11.18 -26.62 -12.65
N ARG A 106 -10.10 -26.81 -13.41
CA ARG A 106 -9.09 -27.84 -13.14
C ARG A 106 -8.22 -27.47 -11.94
N ILE A 107 -7.76 -26.23 -11.87
CA ILE A 107 -6.98 -25.70 -10.73
C ILE A 107 -7.80 -25.80 -9.45
N GLU A 108 -9.01 -25.26 -9.43
CA GLU A 108 -9.90 -25.26 -8.26
C GLU A 108 -10.23 -26.68 -7.79
N ARG A 109 -10.52 -27.60 -8.72
CA ARG A 109 -10.77 -29.00 -8.39
C ARG A 109 -9.56 -29.64 -7.72
N TRP A 110 -8.37 -29.39 -8.26
CA TRP A 110 -7.12 -29.88 -7.67
C TRP A 110 -6.89 -29.27 -6.27
N LEU A 111 -7.04 -27.96 -6.12
CA LEU A 111 -6.89 -27.29 -4.83
C LEU A 111 -7.91 -27.82 -3.82
N GLY A 112 -9.16 -28.07 -4.23
CA GLY A 112 -10.18 -28.64 -3.36
C GLY A 112 -9.80 -30.03 -2.83
N ALA A 113 -9.17 -30.85 -3.66
CA ALA A 113 -8.73 -32.20 -3.30
C ALA A 113 -7.40 -32.23 -2.51
N HIS A 114 -6.51 -31.26 -2.74
CA HIS A 114 -5.11 -31.35 -2.28
C HIS A 114 -4.63 -30.15 -1.46
N ALA A 115 -5.19 -28.95 -1.63
CA ALA A 115 -4.70 -27.71 -1.01
C ALA A 115 -5.87 -26.77 -0.64
N SER A 116 -6.80 -27.27 0.18
CA SER A 116 -8.06 -26.56 0.44
C SER A 116 -7.88 -25.22 1.15
N ALA A 117 -6.77 -24.98 1.86
CA ALA A 117 -6.49 -23.67 2.45
C ALA A 117 -6.17 -22.63 1.37
N THR A 118 -5.40 -23.00 0.35
CA THR A 118 -5.16 -22.14 -0.82
C THR A 118 -6.45 -21.86 -1.58
N LEU A 119 -7.31 -22.87 -1.79
CA LEU A 119 -8.60 -22.66 -2.47
C LEU A 119 -9.46 -21.59 -1.77
N ARG A 120 -9.42 -21.55 -0.43
CA ARG A 120 -10.18 -20.57 0.37
C ARG A 120 -9.63 -19.15 0.28
N LYS A 121 -8.34 -19.00 -0.02
CA LYS A 121 -7.65 -17.70 -0.13
C LYS A 121 -7.74 -17.07 -1.51
N LEU A 122 -8.17 -17.79 -2.54
CA LEU A 122 -8.50 -17.16 -3.83
C LEU A 122 -9.68 -16.21 -3.62
N LYS A 123 -9.60 -14.95 -4.08
CA LYS A 123 -10.73 -14.01 -3.96
C LYS A 123 -11.84 -14.41 -4.93
N PHE A 124 -13.06 -13.91 -4.70
CA PHE A 124 -14.13 -14.05 -5.68
C PHE A 124 -13.83 -13.23 -6.94
N GLY A 125 -14.52 -13.52 -8.03
CA GLY A 125 -14.38 -12.77 -9.27
C GLY A 125 -14.75 -11.30 -9.10
N ALA A 126 -14.05 -10.43 -9.84
CA ALA A 126 -14.32 -9.01 -9.88
C ALA A 126 -15.74 -8.74 -10.39
N ASP A 127 -16.40 -7.74 -9.81
CA ASP A 127 -17.69 -7.28 -10.32
C ASP A 127 -17.52 -6.77 -11.77
N PRO A 128 -18.39 -7.19 -12.72
CA PRO A 128 -18.28 -6.74 -14.11
C PRO A 128 -18.33 -5.22 -14.29
N GLN A 129 -19.04 -4.48 -13.43
CA GLN A 129 -19.03 -3.01 -13.41
C GLN A 129 -17.69 -2.46 -12.99
N ASN A 130 -17.04 -3.06 -11.99
CA ASN A 130 -15.71 -2.64 -11.53
C ASN A 130 -14.67 -2.85 -12.63
N LEU A 131 -14.69 -4.00 -13.31
CA LEU A 131 -13.83 -4.27 -14.47
C LEU A 131 -14.07 -3.28 -15.61
N ALA A 132 -15.33 -3.02 -15.95
CA ALA A 132 -15.67 -2.07 -17.02
C ALA A 132 -15.29 -0.62 -16.66
N GLY A 133 -15.44 -0.25 -15.39
CA GLY A 133 -15.00 1.02 -14.83
C GLY A 133 -13.49 1.16 -14.87
N TRP A 134 -12.77 0.10 -14.49
CA TRP A 134 -11.31 0.06 -14.56
C TRP A 134 -10.81 0.26 -16.00
N GLU A 135 -11.35 -0.48 -16.98
CA GLU A 135 -10.96 -0.33 -18.40
C GLU A 135 -11.25 1.08 -18.94
N THR A 136 -12.39 1.66 -18.54
CA THR A 136 -12.79 3.02 -18.96
C THR A 136 -11.90 4.09 -18.34
N ASN A 137 -11.68 4.03 -17.02
CA ASN A 137 -10.93 5.05 -16.28
C ASN A 137 -9.45 5.07 -16.66
N HIS A 138 -8.88 3.90 -16.96
CA HIS A 138 -7.49 3.80 -17.42
C HIS A 138 -7.34 4.00 -18.93
N SER A 139 -8.45 4.09 -19.67
CA SER A 139 -8.46 4.10 -21.14
C SER A 139 -7.65 2.94 -21.73
N ARG A 140 -7.75 1.76 -21.08
CA ARG A 140 -7.00 0.55 -21.40
C ARG A 140 -7.91 -0.65 -21.37
N ARG A 141 -7.60 -1.63 -22.22
CA ARG A 141 -8.35 -2.87 -22.28
C ARG A 141 -7.50 -4.01 -21.75
N LEU A 142 -8.07 -4.82 -20.86
CA LEU A 142 -7.47 -6.08 -20.46
C LEU A 142 -7.51 -7.07 -21.63
N PRO A 143 -6.47 -7.87 -21.86
CA PRO A 143 -6.56 -9.04 -22.72
C PRO A 143 -7.78 -9.91 -22.34
N ASP A 144 -8.44 -10.52 -23.31
CA ASP A 144 -9.68 -11.27 -23.07
C ASP A 144 -9.49 -12.43 -22.09
N ASP A 145 -8.32 -13.08 -22.10
CA ASP A 145 -8.00 -14.14 -21.15
C ASP A 145 -7.81 -13.62 -19.72
N LEU A 146 -7.14 -12.48 -19.56
CA LEU A 146 -6.97 -11.84 -18.27
C LEU A 146 -8.30 -11.29 -17.73
N TYR A 147 -9.13 -10.68 -18.59
CA TYR A 147 -10.47 -10.21 -18.22
C TYR A 147 -11.34 -11.35 -17.67
N VAL A 148 -11.36 -12.50 -18.37
CA VAL A 148 -12.11 -13.68 -17.91
C VAL A 148 -11.50 -14.25 -16.63
N SER A 149 -10.18 -14.22 -16.48
CA SER A 149 -9.52 -14.66 -15.26
C SER A 149 -9.92 -13.81 -14.06
N TYR A 150 -10.00 -12.48 -14.22
CA TYR A 150 -10.47 -11.58 -13.16
C TYR A 150 -11.96 -11.75 -12.84
N LEU A 151 -12.79 -12.05 -13.83
CA LEU A 151 -14.19 -12.47 -13.59
C LEU A 151 -14.29 -13.77 -12.79
N ARG A 152 -13.23 -14.59 -12.75
CA ARG A 152 -13.18 -15.82 -11.95
C ARG A 152 -12.60 -15.57 -10.55
N HIS A 153 -11.46 -14.88 -10.48
CA HIS A 153 -10.77 -14.52 -9.24
C HIS A 153 -10.12 -13.14 -9.36
N ASP A 154 -10.54 -12.20 -8.50
CA ASP A 154 -9.91 -10.89 -8.35
C ASP A 154 -8.70 -10.94 -7.40
N GLY A 155 -7.70 -11.74 -7.77
CA GLY A 155 -6.53 -11.95 -6.94
C GLY A 155 -6.70 -13.03 -5.88
N ALA A 156 -5.86 -12.96 -4.86
CA ALA A 156 -5.93 -13.76 -3.65
C ALA A 156 -5.75 -12.90 -2.38
N ASP A 157 -6.12 -13.46 -1.24
CA ASP A 157 -5.93 -12.85 0.08
C ASP A 157 -4.45 -12.75 0.46
N GLY A 158 -4.17 -11.91 1.45
CA GLY A 158 -2.81 -11.67 1.97
C GLY A 158 -2.05 -10.61 1.19
N ASN A 159 -0.95 -10.14 1.78
CA ASN A 159 -0.12 -9.07 1.21
C ASN A 159 0.29 -9.43 -0.22
N LEU A 160 -0.02 -8.55 -1.17
CA LEU A 160 0.24 -8.73 -2.61
C LEU A 160 -0.18 -10.11 -3.15
N GLY A 161 -1.32 -10.63 -2.70
CA GLY A 161 -1.89 -11.87 -3.23
C GLY A 161 -1.23 -13.16 -2.73
N ALA A 162 -0.47 -13.13 -1.64
CA ALA A 162 0.31 -14.28 -1.15
C ALA A 162 -0.51 -15.55 -0.81
N GLY A 163 -1.83 -15.47 -0.78
CA GLY A 163 -2.75 -16.58 -0.54
C GLY A 163 -2.86 -17.59 -1.68
N PHE A 164 -2.55 -17.17 -2.92
CA PHE A 164 -2.34 -18.04 -4.06
C PHE A 164 -1.09 -17.56 -4.81
N GLN A 165 -0.12 -18.44 -5.00
CA GLN A 165 1.13 -18.09 -5.66
C GLN A 165 1.35 -18.88 -6.94
N PHE A 166 1.73 -18.18 -8.01
CA PHE A 166 2.47 -18.78 -9.12
C PHE A 166 3.93 -19.02 -8.69
N PRO A 167 4.62 -19.99 -9.28
CA PRO A 167 6.02 -20.22 -8.95
C PRO A 167 6.91 -19.03 -9.39
N PRO A 168 8.03 -18.78 -8.69
CA PRO A 168 8.41 -19.42 -7.42
C PRO A 168 7.54 -18.97 -6.25
N SER A 169 7.10 -17.71 -6.25
CA SER A 169 6.39 -17.10 -5.12
C SER A 169 5.52 -15.90 -5.50
N TYR A 170 5.18 -15.71 -6.78
CA TYR A 170 4.37 -14.58 -7.22
C TYR A 170 2.93 -14.69 -6.70
N GLY A 171 2.57 -13.87 -5.72
CA GLY A 171 1.19 -13.77 -5.25
C GLY A 171 0.29 -13.24 -6.36
N LEU A 172 -0.90 -13.84 -6.52
CA LEU A 172 -1.87 -13.45 -7.55
C LEU A 172 -2.53 -12.11 -7.18
N LEU A 173 -2.18 -11.07 -7.94
CA LEU A 173 -2.66 -9.71 -7.71
C LEU A 173 -4.12 -9.55 -8.18
N GLY A 174 -4.86 -8.66 -7.52
CA GLY A 174 -6.17 -8.19 -7.96
C GLY A 174 -6.05 -6.93 -8.83
N LEU A 175 -7.20 -6.43 -9.28
CA LEU A 175 -7.27 -5.21 -10.13
C LEU A 175 -6.70 -3.97 -9.42
N PHE A 176 -6.93 -3.83 -8.12
CA PHE A 176 -6.42 -2.69 -7.36
C PHE A 176 -4.89 -2.69 -7.27
N GLU A 177 -4.29 -3.87 -7.07
CA GLU A 177 -2.84 -3.98 -6.96
C GLU A 177 -2.12 -3.73 -8.30
N ILE A 178 -2.76 -3.98 -9.46
CA ILE A 178 -2.22 -3.58 -10.77
C ILE A 178 -1.88 -2.09 -10.80
N ASP A 179 -2.81 -1.24 -10.35
CA ASP A 179 -2.65 0.21 -10.41
C ASP A 179 -1.55 0.68 -9.47
N TYR A 180 -1.48 0.08 -8.28
CA TYR A 180 -0.46 0.36 -7.28
C TYR A 180 0.95 0.05 -7.79
N ILE A 181 1.15 -1.15 -8.35
CA ILE A 181 2.45 -1.59 -8.87
C ILE A 181 2.85 -0.77 -10.10
N ASN A 182 1.92 -0.56 -11.03
CA ASN A 182 2.18 0.25 -12.21
C ASN A 182 2.60 1.68 -11.87
N TRP A 183 1.89 2.30 -10.92
CA TRP A 183 2.23 3.65 -10.49
C TRP A 183 3.64 3.72 -9.88
N GLY A 184 4.02 2.75 -9.04
CA GLY A 184 5.35 2.69 -8.44
C GLY A 184 6.47 2.55 -9.47
N ASN A 185 6.32 1.61 -10.40
CA ASN A 185 7.33 1.38 -11.46
C ASN A 185 7.41 2.55 -12.45
N CYS A 186 6.26 3.14 -12.82
CA CYS A 186 6.22 4.32 -13.67
C CYS A 186 6.84 5.55 -13.01
N GLN A 187 6.67 5.72 -11.69
CA GLN A 187 7.26 6.85 -11.01
C GLN A 187 8.79 6.84 -11.14
N GLY A 188 9.44 5.69 -10.94
CA GLY A 188 10.89 5.55 -11.11
C GLY A 188 11.34 5.97 -12.51
N LEU A 189 10.73 5.38 -13.54
CA LEU A 189 11.02 5.71 -14.94
C LEU A 189 10.89 7.20 -15.26
N VAL A 190 9.77 7.81 -14.82
CA VAL A 190 9.51 9.22 -15.10
C VAL A 190 10.51 10.12 -14.38
N MET A 191 10.87 9.81 -13.14
CA MET A 191 11.83 10.61 -12.38
C MET A 191 13.27 10.46 -12.91
N GLU A 192 13.65 9.28 -13.39
CA GLU A 192 14.98 9.02 -13.95
C GLU A 192 15.18 9.69 -15.32
N GLY A 193 14.11 9.99 -16.05
CA GLY A 193 14.21 10.67 -17.34
C GLY A 193 14.63 9.78 -18.50
N ASP A 194 14.70 8.46 -18.28
CA ASP A 194 15.18 7.51 -19.28
C ASP A 194 14.01 6.94 -20.09
N LEU A 195 13.80 7.50 -21.28
CA LEU A 195 12.80 7.00 -22.24
C LEU A 195 13.13 5.60 -22.78
N ASP A 196 14.42 5.28 -22.93
CA ASP A 196 14.87 4.00 -23.48
C ASP A 196 14.63 2.87 -22.46
N ALA A 197 14.72 3.18 -21.16
CA ALA A 197 14.31 2.28 -20.09
C ALA A 197 12.82 1.91 -20.15
N ALA A 198 12.00 2.71 -20.86
CA ALA A 198 10.60 2.40 -21.08
C ALA A 198 10.33 1.50 -22.31
N ASP A 199 11.36 0.99 -22.99
CA ASP A 199 11.15 0.07 -24.11
C ASP A 199 10.50 -1.24 -23.63
N PRO A 200 9.36 -1.66 -24.21
CA PRO A 200 8.63 -2.82 -23.71
C PRO A 200 9.22 -4.18 -24.07
N GLU A 201 10.25 -4.24 -24.91
CA GLU A 201 10.98 -5.46 -25.25
C GLU A 201 12.36 -5.52 -24.58
N ASN A 202 13.02 -4.38 -24.38
CA ASN A 202 14.43 -4.31 -23.98
C ASN A 202 14.71 -3.35 -22.80
N GLY A 203 13.69 -2.61 -22.36
CA GLY A 203 13.74 -1.71 -21.21
C GLY A 203 13.52 -2.45 -19.89
N THR A 204 13.29 -1.67 -18.82
CA THR A 204 13.12 -2.18 -17.45
C THR A 204 11.65 -2.28 -17.05
N TRP A 205 10.81 -1.37 -17.56
CA TRP A 205 9.36 -1.41 -17.37
C TRP A 205 8.67 -0.57 -18.45
N HIS A 206 7.42 -0.86 -18.79
CA HIS A 206 6.63 0.05 -19.63
C HIS A 206 5.26 0.23 -18.98
N GLY A 207 4.75 1.46 -19.01
CA GLY A 207 3.55 1.81 -18.27
C GLY A 207 2.28 1.10 -18.75
N SER A 208 2.30 0.41 -19.89
CA SER A 208 1.19 -0.45 -20.36
C SER A 208 1.13 -1.83 -19.72
N PHE A 209 2.18 -2.28 -19.05
CA PHE A 209 2.19 -3.62 -18.47
C PHE A 209 1.09 -3.78 -17.42
N LEU A 210 0.58 -4.99 -17.29
CA LEU A 210 -0.45 -5.35 -16.33
C LEU A 210 0.19 -6.29 -15.31
N ALA A 211 0.57 -5.79 -14.14
CA ALA A 211 1.18 -6.58 -13.09
C ALA A 211 0.14 -7.57 -12.51
N VAL A 212 0.24 -8.85 -12.86
CA VAL A 212 -0.67 -9.91 -12.43
C VAL A 212 -0.12 -10.73 -11.27
N GLY A 213 1.17 -10.56 -10.95
CA GLY A 213 1.80 -11.21 -9.80
C GLY A 213 2.95 -10.40 -9.21
N SER A 214 3.22 -10.56 -7.92
CA SER A 214 4.40 -9.98 -7.26
C SER A 214 5.02 -10.96 -6.28
N ASP A 215 6.35 -11.00 -6.21
CA ASP A 215 7.08 -11.80 -5.23
C ASP A 215 7.29 -11.07 -3.88
N SER A 216 6.74 -9.86 -3.73
CA SER A 216 6.91 -8.93 -2.61
C SER A 216 8.32 -8.38 -2.37
N ASN A 217 9.30 -8.76 -3.21
CA ASN A 217 10.69 -8.30 -3.15
C ASN A 217 11.06 -7.42 -4.36
N GLY A 218 10.07 -6.92 -5.09
CA GLY A 218 10.23 -6.04 -6.24
C GLY A 218 10.50 -6.78 -7.55
N ARG A 219 10.02 -8.02 -7.66
CA ARG A 219 9.88 -8.74 -8.93
C ARG A 219 8.40 -8.95 -9.23
N GLU A 220 8.02 -8.57 -10.45
CA GLU A 220 6.64 -8.55 -10.92
C GLU A 220 6.47 -9.51 -12.09
N LEU A 221 5.40 -10.30 -12.04
CA LEU A 221 4.88 -11.03 -13.18
C LEU A 221 3.88 -10.13 -13.89
N PHE A 222 4.09 -9.85 -15.17
CA PHE A 222 3.24 -8.94 -15.92
C PHE A 222 2.68 -9.56 -17.20
N VAL A 223 1.55 -9.03 -17.66
CA VAL A 223 1.00 -9.28 -19.00
C VAL A 223 1.21 -8.04 -19.86
N GLU A 224 1.80 -8.21 -21.03
CA GLU A 224 1.92 -7.14 -22.03
C GLU A 224 0.67 -7.13 -22.93
N PRO A 225 -0.26 -6.16 -22.76
CA PRO A 225 -1.58 -6.21 -23.39
C PRO A 225 -1.59 -6.18 -24.92
N ARG A 226 -0.54 -5.66 -25.57
CA ARG A 226 -0.43 -5.63 -27.04
C ARG A 226 -0.12 -6.98 -27.65
N THR A 227 0.60 -7.82 -26.91
CA THR A 227 1.04 -9.15 -27.38
C THR A 227 0.37 -10.30 -26.65
N GLY A 228 -0.21 -10.05 -25.49
CA GLY A 228 -0.74 -11.05 -24.57
C GLY A 228 0.32 -11.81 -23.78
N ARG A 229 1.61 -11.65 -24.11
CA ARG A 229 2.71 -12.39 -23.47
C ARG A 229 2.79 -12.07 -21.98
N VAL A 230 3.11 -13.10 -21.21
CA VAL A 230 3.49 -12.99 -19.81
C VAL A 230 5.01 -12.91 -19.73
N GLY A 231 5.51 -11.97 -18.94
CA GLY A 231 6.93 -11.79 -18.66
C GLY A 231 7.19 -11.44 -17.21
N GLU A 232 8.46 -11.32 -16.87
CA GLU A 232 8.94 -10.95 -15.54
C GLU A 232 9.72 -9.64 -15.64
N ALA A 233 9.54 -8.77 -14.65
CA ALA A 233 10.35 -7.57 -14.51
C ALA A 233 10.83 -7.44 -13.07
N ARG A 234 11.98 -6.80 -12.91
CA ARG A 234 12.53 -6.42 -11.62
C ARG A 234 13.16 -5.05 -11.76
N ALA A 235 13.12 -4.28 -10.67
CA ALA A 235 13.72 -2.95 -10.64
C ALA A 235 15.16 -2.97 -11.19
N GLN A 236 15.45 -2.10 -12.16
CA GLN A 236 16.75 -1.92 -12.82
C GLN A 236 17.26 -3.11 -13.65
N GLU A 237 16.49 -4.19 -13.76
CA GLU A 237 16.76 -5.30 -14.67
C GLU A 237 15.90 -5.15 -15.94
N LYS A 238 16.34 -5.75 -17.04
CA LYS A 238 15.53 -5.77 -18.27
C LYS A 238 14.32 -6.67 -18.08
N VAL A 239 13.24 -6.34 -18.78
CA VAL A 239 12.08 -7.23 -18.88
C VAL A 239 12.47 -8.55 -19.53
N GLU A 240 11.96 -9.66 -19.01
CA GLU A 240 12.26 -11.01 -19.48
C GLU A 240 10.98 -11.70 -19.95
N TYR A 241 10.96 -12.15 -21.21
CA TYR A 241 9.84 -12.94 -21.78
C TYR A 241 10.19 -14.42 -21.99
N ASP A 242 11.46 -14.78 -21.91
CA ASP A 242 12.00 -16.14 -22.03
C ASP A 242 12.50 -16.72 -20.70
N GLY A 243 12.26 -16.00 -19.59
CA GLY A 243 12.51 -16.42 -18.22
C GLY A 243 11.63 -17.59 -17.74
N PRO A 244 11.81 -18.04 -16.48
CA PRO A 244 11.09 -19.18 -15.92
C PRO A 244 9.56 -19.03 -15.94
N MET A 245 9.05 -17.79 -15.92
CA MET A 245 7.63 -17.49 -16.05
C MET A 245 7.26 -16.77 -17.35
N GLY A 246 8.06 -16.93 -18.40
CA GLY A 246 7.73 -16.50 -19.76
C GLY A 246 6.64 -17.38 -20.41
N TRP A 247 5.50 -16.79 -20.76
CA TRP A 247 4.38 -17.48 -21.42
C TRP A 247 3.83 -16.72 -22.63
N PRO A 248 3.33 -17.43 -23.66
CA PRO A 248 2.75 -16.78 -24.84
C PRO A 248 1.42 -16.08 -24.54
N SER A 249 0.71 -16.48 -23.48
CA SER A 249 -0.49 -15.82 -22.99
C SER A 249 -0.82 -16.18 -21.54
N HIS A 250 -1.68 -15.39 -20.88
CA HIS A 250 -2.14 -15.69 -19.52
C HIS A 250 -2.91 -17.02 -19.47
N VAL A 251 -3.78 -17.29 -20.46
CA VAL A 251 -4.47 -18.58 -20.53
C VAL A 251 -3.52 -19.77 -20.73
N ALA A 252 -2.42 -19.61 -21.49
CA ALA A 252 -1.43 -20.67 -21.66
C ALA A 252 -0.70 -20.98 -20.35
N MET A 253 -0.40 -19.95 -19.56
CA MET A 253 0.15 -20.11 -18.21
C MET A 253 -0.82 -20.88 -17.29
N LEU A 254 -2.10 -20.52 -17.28
CA LEU A 254 -3.13 -21.20 -16.47
C LEU A 254 -3.32 -22.67 -16.90
N GLU A 255 -3.34 -22.96 -18.20
CA GLU A 255 -3.45 -24.32 -18.72
C GLU A 255 -2.24 -25.20 -18.34
N ALA A 256 -1.04 -24.62 -18.40
CA ALA A 256 0.19 -25.30 -18.01
C ALA A 256 0.22 -25.56 -16.50
N LEU A 257 -0.15 -24.56 -15.70
CA LEU A 257 -0.33 -24.69 -14.25
C LEU A 257 -1.31 -25.82 -13.91
N ALA A 258 -2.50 -25.82 -14.52
CA ALA A 258 -3.49 -26.87 -14.31
C ALA A 258 -2.92 -28.26 -14.65
N GLY A 259 -2.18 -28.36 -15.75
CA GLY A 259 -1.51 -29.60 -16.16
C GLY A 259 -0.44 -30.08 -15.18
N ALA A 260 0.39 -29.17 -14.68
CA ALA A 260 1.43 -29.48 -13.69
C ALA A 260 0.83 -29.98 -12.38
N LEU A 261 -0.22 -29.31 -11.88
CA LEU A 261 -0.95 -29.72 -10.67
C LEU A 261 -1.54 -31.13 -10.82
N GLU A 262 -2.31 -31.37 -11.89
CA GLU A 262 -2.99 -32.66 -12.10
C GLU A 262 -2.03 -33.84 -12.26
N ARG A 263 -0.85 -33.62 -12.87
CA ARG A 263 0.15 -34.67 -13.07
C ARG A 263 1.15 -34.78 -11.91
N GLY A 264 1.20 -33.78 -11.02
CA GLY A 264 2.25 -33.67 -10.00
C GLY A 264 3.64 -33.46 -10.61
N GLU A 265 3.71 -32.86 -11.80
CA GLU A 265 4.95 -32.58 -12.53
C GLU A 265 5.40 -31.13 -12.27
N ALA A 266 6.64 -30.83 -12.63
CA ALA A 266 7.14 -29.46 -12.55
C ALA A 266 6.40 -28.55 -13.56
N LEU A 267 6.01 -27.37 -13.11
CA LEU A 267 5.77 -26.24 -13.99
C LEU A 267 7.14 -25.59 -14.26
N ARG A 268 7.75 -25.93 -15.39
CA ARG A 268 9.16 -25.62 -15.69
C ARG A 268 10.09 -26.25 -14.66
N ASP A 269 10.71 -25.45 -13.80
CA ASP A 269 11.67 -25.89 -12.77
C ASP A 269 11.01 -26.02 -11.38
N TRP A 270 9.70 -25.78 -11.27
CA TRP A 270 9.02 -25.69 -9.98
C TRP A 270 7.97 -26.78 -9.80
N HIS A 271 8.16 -27.61 -8.79
CA HIS A 271 7.21 -28.65 -8.40
C HIS A 271 6.17 -28.12 -7.41
N PRO A 272 4.88 -28.52 -7.55
CA PRO A 272 3.85 -28.18 -6.59
C PRO A 272 4.04 -28.96 -5.29
N VAL A 273 4.06 -28.25 -4.16
CA VAL A 273 4.20 -28.80 -2.82
C VAL A 273 3.02 -28.37 -1.97
N VAL A 274 2.42 -29.31 -1.25
CA VAL A 274 1.35 -29.00 -0.27
C VAL A 274 1.93 -28.98 1.14
N THR A 275 1.82 -27.84 1.81
CA THR A 275 2.30 -27.66 3.18
C THR A 275 1.44 -28.42 4.20
N ALA A 276 1.91 -28.53 5.44
CA ALA A 276 1.10 -29.07 6.54
C ALA A 276 -0.17 -28.25 6.82
N GLY A 277 -0.19 -26.97 6.45
CA GLY A 277 -1.36 -26.09 6.52
C GLY A 277 -2.34 -26.24 5.35
N CYS A 278 -2.12 -27.24 4.48
CA CYS A 278 -2.92 -27.47 3.27
C CYS A 278 -2.89 -26.30 2.27
N GLU A 279 -1.72 -25.67 2.16
CA GLU A 279 -1.45 -24.61 1.19
C GLU A 279 -0.56 -25.13 0.06
N LEU A 280 -0.85 -24.72 -1.18
CA LEU A 280 0.02 -24.90 -2.33
C LEU A 280 1.20 -23.92 -2.23
N ARG A 281 2.41 -24.46 -2.39
CA ARG A 281 3.69 -23.75 -2.53
C ARG A 281 4.49 -24.41 -3.65
N TRP A 282 5.65 -23.85 -3.97
CA TRP A 282 6.51 -24.31 -5.05
C TRP A 282 7.92 -24.60 -4.52
N ALA A 283 8.56 -25.64 -5.05
CA ALA A 283 9.93 -26.03 -4.69
C ALA A 283 10.68 -26.53 -5.93
N GLU A 284 12.01 -26.46 -5.91
CA GLU A 284 12.87 -26.97 -6.99
C GLU A 284 12.85 -28.51 -7.06
N ASP A 285 12.67 -29.17 -5.91
CA ASP A 285 12.61 -30.62 -5.82
C ASP A 285 11.17 -31.14 -5.67
N PRO A 286 10.82 -32.29 -6.29
CA PRO A 286 9.51 -32.90 -6.13
C PRO A 286 9.29 -33.36 -4.69
N ALA A 287 8.13 -33.02 -4.13
CA ALA A 287 7.67 -33.55 -2.85
C ALA A 287 6.36 -34.33 -3.04
N PRO A 288 6.16 -35.46 -2.33
CA PRO A 288 4.91 -36.20 -2.41
C PRO A 288 3.75 -35.36 -1.86
N VAL A 289 2.64 -35.31 -2.60
CA VAL A 289 1.40 -34.65 -2.17
C VAL A 289 0.87 -35.35 -0.92
N ARG A 290 0.68 -34.59 0.16
CA ARG A 290 0.21 -35.13 1.44
C ARG A 290 -1.29 -35.49 1.36
N PRO A 291 -1.70 -36.66 1.88
CA PRO A 291 -3.12 -36.96 2.04
C PRO A 291 -3.74 -36.14 3.18
N GLY A 292 -5.05 -35.93 3.14
CA GLY A 292 -5.81 -35.29 4.24
C GLY A 292 -6.02 -33.78 4.11
N CYS A 293 -5.58 -33.16 3.00
CA CYS A 293 -5.80 -31.73 2.73
C CYS A 293 -7.03 -31.42 1.86
N ALA A 294 -7.80 -32.46 1.51
CA ALA A 294 -9.09 -32.32 0.87
C ALA A 294 -10.05 -31.54 1.78
N GLY A 295 -10.63 -30.47 1.25
CA GLY A 295 -11.65 -29.68 1.94
C GLY A 295 -13.04 -29.99 1.40
N GLY A 296 -14.07 -29.63 2.16
CA GLY A 296 -15.41 -29.52 1.58
C GLY A 296 -15.39 -28.55 0.38
N PRO A 297 -16.38 -28.66 -0.54
CA PRO A 297 -16.51 -27.72 -1.65
C PRO A 297 -16.40 -26.29 -1.10
N ARG A 298 -15.60 -25.45 -1.75
CA ARG A 298 -15.67 -24.01 -1.49
C ARG A 298 -17.16 -23.64 -1.60
N PRO A 299 -17.73 -22.92 -0.62
CA PRO A 299 -19.07 -22.37 -0.81
C PRO A 299 -18.99 -21.46 -2.03
N SER A 300 -19.39 -21.99 -3.19
CA SER A 300 -19.71 -21.16 -4.34
C SER A 300 -20.89 -20.32 -3.89
N PRO A 301 -20.83 -18.98 -3.94
CA PRO A 301 -22.06 -18.21 -3.99
C PRO A 301 -22.78 -18.77 -5.22
N THR A 302 -23.83 -19.55 -4.98
CA THR A 302 -24.71 -19.96 -6.07
C THR A 302 -25.25 -18.66 -6.64
N PRO A 303 -25.20 -18.38 -7.95
CA PRO A 303 -25.96 -17.29 -8.56
C PRO A 303 -27.43 -17.71 -8.60
N THR A 304 -27.98 -18.10 -7.46
CA THR A 304 -29.34 -17.70 -7.16
C THR A 304 -29.17 -16.22 -6.91
N PRO A 305 -29.96 -15.32 -7.52
CA PRO A 305 -30.17 -14.01 -6.95
C PRO A 305 -30.92 -14.22 -5.63
N THR A 306 -30.27 -14.85 -4.66
CA THR A 306 -30.38 -14.37 -3.30
C THR A 306 -29.83 -12.98 -3.45
N VAL A 307 -30.73 -12.01 -3.49
CA VAL A 307 -30.43 -10.71 -2.94
C VAL A 307 -30.01 -11.04 -1.50
N GLU A 308 -28.76 -11.46 -1.30
CA GLU A 308 -28.03 -10.91 -0.17
C GLU A 308 -28.26 -9.42 -0.37
N PRO A 309 -28.96 -8.74 0.55
CA PRO A 309 -29.01 -7.31 0.46
C PRO A 309 -27.55 -6.92 0.25
N THR A 310 -27.24 -6.31 -0.90
CA THR A 310 -26.01 -5.55 -1.06
C THR A 310 -25.86 -4.87 0.27
N PRO A 311 -24.80 -5.14 1.06
CA PRO A 311 -24.65 -4.54 2.37
C PRO A 311 -25.00 -3.08 2.18
N GLU A 312 -26.13 -2.68 2.76
CA GLU A 312 -26.81 -1.47 2.32
C GLU A 312 -25.82 -0.38 2.64
N LYS A 313 -25.16 0.20 1.61
CA LYS A 313 -24.08 1.18 1.79
C LYS A 313 -24.49 2.04 2.97
N PRO A 314 -23.67 2.12 4.04
CA PRO A 314 -24.16 2.58 5.33
C PRO A 314 -24.87 3.90 5.10
N THR A 315 -26.11 3.98 5.57
CA THR A 315 -26.93 5.16 5.37
C THR A 315 -26.15 6.37 5.88
N ALA A 316 -26.45 7.55 5.34
CA ALA A 316 -25.84 8.77 5.86
C ALA A 316 -26.10 8.97 7.37
N GLU A 317 -27.12 8.31 7.94
CA GLU A 317 -27.37 8.25 9.37
C GLU A 317 -26.39 7.32 10.11
N GLU A 318 -26.13 6.11 9.59
CA GLU A 318 -25.13 5.18 10.14
C GLU A 318 -23.71 5.72 10.03
N LEU A 319 -23.33 6.33 8.90
CA LEU A 319 -22.04 7.01 8.75
C LEU A 319 -21.89 8.17 9.74
N ARG A 320 -22.97 8.88 10.05
CA ARG A 320 -22.97 9.95 11.07
C ARG A 320 -22.84 9.37 12.48
N ALA A 321 -23.55 8.29 12.78
CA ALA A 321 -23.48 7.59 14.07
C ALA A 321 -22.08 7.03 14.32
N GLY A 322 -21.45 6.45 13.29
CA GLY A 322 -20.07 5.96 13.31
C GLY A 322 -19.01 7.05 13.20
N GLY A 323 -19.38 8.34 13.16
CA GLY A 323 -18.43 9.46 13.11
C GLY A 323 -17.75 9.71 11.76
N CYS A 324 -17.97 8.87 10.75
CA CYS A 324 -17.33 8.95 9.43
C CYS A 324 -18.00 9.94 8.47
N LEU A 325 -19.20 10.44 8.79
CA LEU A 325 -19.85 11.54 8.07
C LEU A 325 -20.11 12.75 8.98
N PRO A 326 -19.08 13.55 9.30
CA PRO A 326 -19.22 14.67 10.22
C PRO A 326 -20.21 15.71 9.69
N SER A 327 -21.00 16.31 10.59
CA SER A 327 -21.93 17.38 10.23
C SER A 327 -21.14 18.56 9.66
N ARG A 328 -21.44 18.97 8.43
CA ARG A 328 -20.79 20.13 7.77
C ARG A 328 -20.81 21.33 8.71
N ARG A 329 -19.67 21.65 9.33
CA ARG A 329 -19.43 22.98 9.86
C ARG A 329 -19.08 23.85 8.66
N THR A 330 -19.97 24.77 8.30
CA THR A 330 -19.63 25.85 7.37
C THR A 330 -18.30 26.45 7.84
N PRO A 331 -17.27 26.56 6.98
CA PRO A 331 -16.03 27.23 7.34
C PRO A 331 -16.35 28.69 7.65
N GLY A 332 -16.68 28.98 8.92
CA GLY A 332 -16.74 30.34 9.39
C GLY A 332 -15.37 30.96 9.18
N ARG A 333 -15.35 32.27 8.88
CA ARG A 333 -14.20 33.15 8.61
C ARG A 333 -13.05 33.13 9.65
N THR A 334 -13.05 32.19 10.59
CA THR A 334 -12.05 31.97 11.64
C THR A 334 -11.81 30.48 11.92
N THR A 335 -11.30 29.71 10.96
CA THR A 335 -10.59 28.43 11.23
C THR A 335 -9.25 28.70 11.91
N ARG A 336 -9.29 29.26 13.13
CA ARG A 336 -8.10 29.34 13.98
C ARG A 336 -7.93 28.01 14.69
N ALA A 337 -6.77 27.38 14.53
CA ALA A 337 -6.39 26.26 15.37
C ALA A 337 -6.47 26.70 16.83
N ARG A 338 -7.16 25.92 17.65
CA ARG A 338 -7.22 26.23 19.09
C ARG A 338 -5.86 25.90 19.70
N VAL A 339 -5.23 26.87 20.35
CA VAL A 339 -3.93 26.66 20.99
C VAL A 339 -4.09 25.62 22.13
N PRO A 340 -3.24 24.58 22.21
CA PRO A 340 -3.27 23.66 23.34
C PRO A 340 -2.99 24.38 24.67
N GLY A 341 -3.51 23.86 25.78
CA GLY A 341 -3.31 24.48 27.09
C GLY A 341 -1.82 24.56 27.45
N PRO A 342 -1.34 25.68 28.04
CA PRO A 342 0.08 25.96 28.21
C PRO A 342 0.84 24.89 29.00
N ARG A 343 0.19 24.28 30.00
CA ARG A 343 0.76 23.17 30.78
C ARG A 343 0.99 21.92 29.94
N VAL A 344 0.01 21.52 29.13
CA VAL A 344 0.12 20.33 28.24
C VAL A 344 1.21 20.57 27.20
N THR A 345 1.24 21.76 26.58
CA THR A 345 2.29 22.15 25.64
C THR A 345 3.68 22.08 26.27
N ALA A 346 3.86 22.58 27.49
CA ALA A 346 5.13 22.53 28.19
C ALA A 346 5.59 21.08 28.48
N GLU A 347 4.66 20.20 28.88
CA GLU A 347 4.94 18.79 29.13
C GLU A 347 5.32 18.05 27.85
N VAL A 348 4.55 18.22 26.77
CA VAL A 348 4.85 17.61 25.46
C VAL A 348 6.21 18.06 24.94
N ASN A 349 6.49 19.37 24.97
CA ASN A 349 7.79 19.91 24.56
C ASN A 349 8.94 19.39 25.43
N ALA A 350 8.71 19.15 26.73
CA ALA A 350 9.74 18.57 27.60
C ALA A 350 10.07 17.12 27.26
N VAL A 351 9.07 16.33 26.88
CA VAL A 351 9.26 14.94 26.44
C VAL A 351 9.95 14.90 25.08
N TRP A 352 9.51 15.70 24.12
CA TRP A 352 10.17 15.78 22.82
C TRP A 352 11.63 16.21 22.90
N ARG A 353 11.96 17.21 23.72
CA ARG A 353 13.37 17.57 23.96
C ARG A 353 14.23 16.41 24.44
N ARG A 354 13.66 15.44 25.16
CA ARG A 354 14.37 14.22 25.59
C ARG A 354 14.59 13.27 24.41
N ILE A 355 13.55 13.06 23.62
CA ILE A 355 13.57 12.24 22.40
C ILE A 355 14.59 12.81 21.40
N GLU A 356 14.46 14.09 21.04
CA GLU A 356 15.37 14.82 20.14
C GLU A 356 16.83 14.69 20.59
N ARG A 357 17.10 14.95 21.88
CA ARG A 357 18.45 14.81 22.43
C ARG A 357 18.98 13.38 22.29
N TRP A 358 18.14 12.38 22.47
CA TRP A 358 18.55 10.99 22.34
C TRP A 358 18.80 10.65 20.87
N LEU A 359 17.87 10.96 19.98
CA LEU A 359 17.97 10.71 18.54
C LEU A 359 19.20 11.40 17.96
N ALA A 360 19.40 12.70 18.20
CA ALA A 360 20.57 13.44 17.71
C ALA A 360 21.92 12.82 18.12
N ARG A 361 21.97 12.10 19.25
CA ARG A 361 23.20 11.42 19.73
C ARG A 361 23.31 9.96 19.32
N LYS A 362 22.19 9.28 19.13
CA LYS A 362 22.15 7.81 19.01
C LYS A 362 21.59 7.35 17.67
N ALA A 363 20.59 8.03 17.14
CA ALA A 363 19.96 7.73 15.86
C ALA A 363 19.82 9.02 15.02
N PRO A 364 20.95 9.59 14.54
CA PRO A 364 20.95 10.87 13.83
C PRO A 364 20.16 10.84 12.51
N VAL A 365 20.07 9.69 11.83
CA VAL A 365 19.26 9.55 10.62
C VAL A 365 17.77 9.68 10.96
N THR A 366 17.32 8.97 12.01
CA THR A 366 15.94 9.12 12.51
C THR A 366 15.69 10.53 13.07
N TYR A 367 16.69 11.19 13.66
CA TYR A 367 16.55 12.59 14.08
C TYR A 367 16.26 13.52 12.90
N GLN A 368 16.96 13.33 11.78
CA GLN A 368 16.77 14.11 10.55
C GLN A 368 15.41 13.85 9.90
N SER A 369 14.82 12.66 10.09
CA SER A 369 13.47 12.34 9.61
C SER A 369 12.35 13.11 10.31
N LEU A 370 12.61 13.76 11.46
CA LEU A 370 11.58 14.51 12.19
C LEU A 370 11.16 15.74 11.38
N LEU A 371 9.87 15.80 11.03
CA LEU A 371 9.34 16.90 10.23
C LEU A 371 9.34 18.21 11.02
N PRO A 372 9.42 19.37 10.34
CA PRO A 372 9.25 20.66 11.00
C PRO A 372 7.87 20.79 11.66
N PRO A 373 7.67 21.77 12.55
CA PRO A 373 6.37 22.04 13.16
C PRO A 373 5.23 22.15 12.14
N ALA A 374 4.10 21.51 12.43
CA ALA A 374 2.90 21.63 11.62
C ALA A 374 2.41 23.08 11.58
N ARG A 375 1.97 23.54 10.40
CA ARG A 375 1.29 24.82 10.33
C ARG A 375 -0.04 24.71 11.09
N PRO A 376 -0.38 25.67 11.97
CA PRO A 376 -1.65 25.63 12.69
C PRO A 376 -2.86 25.49 11.77
N LEU A 377 -2.81 26.10 10.57
CA LEU A 377 -3.87 26.00 9.59
C LEU A 377 -4.09 24.57 9.07
N ASP A 378 -3.03 23.77 8.92
CA ASP A 378 -3.16 22.38 8.44
C ASP A 378 -3.83 21.50 9.49
N ILE A 379 -3.46 21.65 10.76
CA ILE A 379 -4.18 21.03 11.88
C ILE A 379 -5.65 21.46 11.87
N ALA A 380 -5.94 22.76 11.73
CA ALA A 380 -7.31 23.26 11.73
C ALA A 380 -8.14 22.73 10.55
N ARG A 381 -7.52 22.57 9.37
CA ARG A 381 -8.14 21.95 8.20
C ARG A 381 -8.43 20.47 8.43
N SER A 382 -7.51 19.73 9.03
CA SER A 382 -7.72 18.31 9.36
C SER A 382 -8.82 18.13 10.39
N GLU A 383 -8.82 18.89 11.49
CA GLU A 383 -9.92 18.90 12.46
C GLU A 383 -11.26 19.25 11.83
N ALA A 384 -11.30 20.24 10.92
CA ALA A 384 -12.53 20.65 10.26
C ALA A 384 -13.06 19.57 9.31
N ALA A 385 -12.19 18.94 8.53
CA ALA A 385 -12.54 17.88 7.58
C ALA A 385 -13.04 16.62 8.29
N MET A 386 -12.37 16.22 9.38
CA MET A 386 -12.75 15.04 10.17
C MET A 386 -13.94 15.33 11.10
N GLY A 387 -14.30 16.60 11.30
CA GLY A 387 -15.29 17.00 12.32
C GLY A 387 -14.84 16.76 13.76
N LEU A 388 -13.60 16.31 13.97
CA LEU A 388 -13.03 15.96 15.26
C LEU A 388 -12.18 17.09 15.84
N ARG A 389 -11.91 16.99 17.14
CA ARG A 389 -10.93 17.84 17.82
C ARG A 389 -9.74 17.00 18.22
N PHE A 390 -8.56 17.41 17.77
CA PHE A 390 -7.34 16.75 18.19
C PHE A 390 -7.13 17.02 19.68
N PRO A 391 -6.84 15.98 20.49
CA PRO A 391 -6.44 16.13 21.88
C PRO A 391 -5.29 17.12 22.03
N GLY A 392 -5.28 17.84 23.15
CA GLY A 392 -4.32 18.93 23.36
C GLY A 392 -2.85 18.48 23.30
N ASP A 393 -2.57 17.25 23.72
CA ASP A 393 -1.25 16.65 23.66
C ASP A 393 -0.83 16.26 22.24
N LEU A 394 -1.71 15.61 21.47
CA LEU A 394 -1.46 15.32 20.04
C LEU A 394 -1.24 16.63 19.26
N ARG A 395 -2.08 17.65 19.49
CA ARG A 395 -1.94 18.96 18.84
C ARG A 395 -0.63 19.65 19.20
N ALA A 396 -0.24 19.62 20.48
CA ALA A 396 1.05 20.17 20.91
C ALA A 396 2.23 19.41 20.30
N SER A 397 2.08 18.10 20.06
CA SER A 397 3.08 17.27 19.39
C SER A 397 3.25 17.68 17.93
N LEU A 398 2.15 17.79 17.18
CA LEU A 398 2.13 18.25 15.79
C LEU A 398 2.72 19.66 15.63
N LEU A 399 2.42 20.56 16.57
CA LEU A 399 3.01 21.91 16.62
C LEU A 399 4.50 21.93 16.97
N ARG A 400 5.11 20.78 17.26
CA ARG A 400 6.55 20.64 17.44
C ARG A 400 7.20 19.87 16.29
N HIS A 401 6.59 18.77 15.88
CA HIS A 401 6.96 17.98 14.72
C HIS A 401 5.70 17.51 14.00
N ASP A 402 5.54 17.83 12.72
CA ASP A 402 4.40 17.39 11.90
C ASP A 402 4.53 15.92 11.48
N GLY A 403 4.77 15.03 12.45
CA GLY A 403 5.13 13.63 12.20
C GLY A 403 6.61 13.44 11.89
N ALA A 404 6.92 12.35 11.22
CA ALA A 404 8.23 12.04 10.65
C ALA A 404 8.09 11.66 9.17
N GLY A 405 9.17 11.77 8.40
CA GLY A 405 9.24 11.26 7.02
C GLY A 405 9.15 9.73 6.97
N SER A 406 9.15 9.16 5.76
CA SER A 406 9.10 7.70 5.55
C SER A 406 10.26 6.98 6.23
N TRP A 407 10.00 5.84 6.86
CA TRP A 407 10.94 5.11 7.72
C TRP A 407 11.45 5.96 8.90
N GLY A 408 10.63 6.91 9.33
CA GLY A 408 10.99 7.92 10.31
C GLY A 408 10.77 7.49 11.76
N PHE A 409 10.58 8.47 12.62
CA PHE A 409 10.39 8.24 14.05
C PHE A 409 8.94 7.89 14.44
N GLY A 410 8.78 6.86 15.25
CA GLY A 410 7.57 6.68 16.05
C GLY A 410 7.64 5.58 17.12
N PRO A 411 6.51 5.29 17.78
CA PRO A 411 6.44 4.29 18.84
C PRO A 411 6.74 2.87 18.35
N ALA A 412 7.24 2.02 19.25
CA ALA A 412 7.43 0.59 18.97
C ALA A 412 6.11 -0.11 18.60
N PRO A 413 6.15 -1.17 17.76
CA PRO A 413 7.35 -1.78 17.17
C PRO A 413 7.82 -1.19 15.85
N PHE A 414 6.93 -0.67 15.02
CA PHE A 414 7.26 -0.25 13.65
C PHE A 414 6.39 0.92 13.21
N TYR A 415 5.84 1.68 14.17
CA TYR A 415 4.95 2.78 13.87
C TYR A 415 5.73 4.04 13.54
N GLU A 416 5.25 4.76 12.52
CA GLU A 416 5.76 6.06 12.11
C GLU A 416 4.74 7.15 12.43
N LEU A 417 5.17 8.25 13.08
CA LEU A 417 4.26 9.35 13.42
C LEU A 417 3.80 10.10 12.17
N MET A 418 2.49 10.27 12.04
CA MET A 418 1.88 10.93 10.89
C MET A 418 1.82 12.46 11.01
N SER A 419 1.93 13.13 9.86
CA SER A 419 1.60 14.56 9.73
C SER A 419 0.11 14.82 9.88
N ALA A 420 -0.27 16.06 10.23
CA ALA A 420 -1.66 16.45 10.33
C ALA A 420 -2.45 16.21 9.03
N LYS A 421 -1.78 16.32 7.86
CA LYS A 421 -2.37 16.02 6.55
C LYS A 421 -2.59 14.52 6.38
N HIS A 422 -1.60 13.71 6.77
CA HIS A 422 -1.66 12.25 6.66
C HIS A 422 -2.72 11.67 7.60
N ILE A 423 -2.80 12.15 8.86
CA ILE A 423 -3.87 11.79 9.80
C ILE A 423 -5.26 11.94 9.16
N ARG A 424 -5.49 13.01 8.40
CA ARG A 424 -6.77 13.27 7.73
C ARG A 424 -7.00 12.29 6.58
N SER A 425 -6.00 12.06 5.72
CA SER A 425 -6.16 11.17 4.56
C SER A 425 -6.37 9.73 5.01
N GLU A 426 -5.61 9.28 6.00
CA GLU A 426 -5.72 7.94 6.58
C GLU A 426 -7.09 7.75 7.24
N TRP A 427 -7.52 8.71 8.06
CA TRP A 427 -8.86 8.67 8.67
C TRP A 427 -9.97 8.59 7.62
N LYS A 428 -9.85 9.36 6.53
CA LYS A 428 -10.83 9.34 5.44
C LYS A 428 -10.84 7.97 4.76
N MET A 429 -9.67 7.43 4.44
CA MET A 429 -9.53 6.11 3.83
C MET A 429 -10.16 5.02 4.72
N LEU A 430 -9.83 5.00 6.01
CA LEU A 430 -10.41 4.06 6.97
C LEU A 430 -11.93 4.20 7.10
N CYS A 431 -12.46 5.43 7.04
CA CYS A 431 -13.90 5.67 6.99
C CYS A 431 -14.56 5.24 5.68
N ASP A 432 -13.87 5.36 4.54
CA ASP A 432 -14.37 4.95 3.23
C ASP A 432 -14.36 3.41 3.08
N ILE A 433 -13.36 2.72 3.62
CA ILE A 433 -13.26 1.24 3.62
C ILE A 433 -14.24 0.61 4.60
N GLY A 434 -14.46 1.25 5.76
CA GLY A 434 -15.15 0.62 6.89
C GLY A 434 -16.59 0.19 6.65
N GLY A 435 -17.26 0.72 5.61
CA GLY A 435 -18.54 0.23 5.11
C GLY A 435 -19.51 -0.17 6.23
N ASP A 436 -20.05 -1.39 6.16
CA ASP A 436 -21.05 -1.90 7.11
C ASP A 436 -20.44 -2.46 8.41
N SER A 437 -19.11 -2.39 8.55
CA SER A 437 -18.36 -2.81 9.74
C SER A 437 -17.99 -1.64 10.66
N LEU A 438 -18.59 -0.46 10.43
CA LEU A 438 -18.40 0.72 11.26
C LEU A 438 -18.80 0.46 12.72
N GLY A 439 -17.95 0.90 13.65
CA GLY A 439 -18.08 0.69 15.09
C GLY A 439 -17.46 -0.61 15.61
N TYR A 440 -17.18 -1.60 14.73
CA TYR A 440 -16.46 -2.83 15.08
C TYR A 440 -15.06 -2.88 14.44
N TRP A 441 -14.95 -2.54 13.16
CA TRP A 441 -13.69 -2.53 12.40
C TRP A 441 -13.00 -1.17 12.45
N TRP A 442 -13.74 -0.08 12.25
CA TRP A 442 -13.23 1.29 12.42
C TRP A 442 -14.33 2.21 12.97
N ASP A 443 -13.94 3.21 13.77
CA ASP A 443 -14.84 4.22 14.33
C ASP A 443 -14.29 5.61 13.97
N GLY A 444 -15.10 6.42 13.29
CA GLY A 444 -14.73 7.77 12.84
C GLY A 444 -14.46 8.75 13.98
N HIS A 445 -14.71 8.40 15.25
CA HIS A 445 -14.27 9.17 16.43
C HIS A 445 -12.82 8.92 16.83
N LEU A 446 -12.14 7.98 16.16
CA LEU A 446 -10.73 7.67 16.38
C LEU A 446 -9.85 8.53 15.47
N ILE A 447 -8.76 9.06 16.02
CA ILE A 447 -7.75 9.82 15.27
C ILE A 447 -6.55 8.91 15.06
N PRO A 448 -6.30 8.38 13.85
CA PRO A 448 -5.06 7.67 13.57
C PRO A 448 -3.91 8.68 13.69
N PHE A 449 -2.82 8.32 14.34
CA PHE A 449 -1.68 9.22 14.54
C PHE A 449 -0.32 8.59 14.22
N ALA A 450 -0.27 7.27 14.05
CA ALA A 450 0.92 6.58 13.56
C ALA A 450 0.52 5.34 12.75
N TYR A 451 1.28 5.01 11.70
CA TYR A 451 0.97 3.93 10.77
C TYR A 451 2.13 2.91 10.71
N ALA A 452 1.84 1.66 10.37
CA ALA A 452 2.76 0.53 10.47
C ALA A 452 3.33 0.04 9.12
N ASN A 453 3.15 0.78 8.03
CA ASN A 453 3.48 0.40 6.64
C ASN A 453 2.81 -0.89 6.11
N ASP A 454 2.12 -1.66 6.96
CA ASP A 454 1.37 -2.88 6.63
C ASP A 454 -0.16 -2.70 6.72
N GLY A 455 -0.62 -1.45 6.86
CA GLY A 455 -2.03 -1.10 7.05
C GLY A 455 -2.47 -1.01 8.52
N GLY A 456 -1.59 -1.33 9.48
CA GLY A 456 -1.84 -1.11 10.90
C GLY A 456 -1.73 0.37 11.32
N ASN A 457 -2.48 0.76 12.35
CA ASN A 457 -2.53 2.12 12.86
C ASN A 457 -2.53 2.18 14.40
N LEU A 458 -1.84 3.16 14.97
CA LEU A 458 -2.13 3.64 16.33
C LEU A 458 -3.13 4.80 16.25
N PHE A 459 -4.12 4.79 17.13
CA PHE A 459 -5.13 5.84 17.18
C PHE A 459 -5.30 6.43 18.57
N VAL A 460 -5.85 7.66 18.64
CA VAL A 460 -6.40 8.23 19.87
C VAL A 460 -7.92 8.29 19.75
N ASP A 461 -8.63 7.73 20.71
CA ASP A 461 -10.07 7.87 20.82
C ASP A 461 -10.42 9.25 21.38
N THR A 462 -11.16 10.07 20.63
CA THR A 462 -11.55 11.43 21.05
C THR A 462 -12.51 11.46 22.23
N ARG A 463 -13.22 10.34 22.50
CA ARG A 463 -14.20 10.23 23.58
C ARG A 463 -13.53 9.97 24.92
N THR A 464 -12.49 9.14 24.93
CA THR A 464 -11.79 8.72 26.15
C THR A 464 -10.43 9.38 26.32
N GLY A 465 -9.83 9.88 25.24
CA GLY A 465 -8.46 10.38 25.18
C GLY A 465 -7.39 9.28 25.19
N LYS A 466 -7.79 8.00 25.28
CA LYS A 466 -6.88 6.85 25.31
C LYS A 466 -6.35 6.53 23.93
N THR A 467 -5.17 5.90 23.88
CA THR A 467 -4.66 5.33 22.64
C THR A 467 -5.12 3.89 22.46
N GLY A 468 -5.14 3.41 21.22
CA GLY A 468 -5.30 2.00 20.90
C GLY A 468 -4.55 1.65 19.62
N GLU A 469 -4.80 0.45 19.14
CA GLU A 469 -4.15 -0.12 17.97
C GLU A 469 -5.19 -0.75 17.04
N PHE A 470 -4.95 -0.65 15.74
CA PHE A 470 -5.82 -1.18 14.69
C PHE A 470 -4.97 -1.96 13.70
N PHE A 471 -5.46 -3.14 13.29
CA PHE A 471 -4.95 -3.91 12.17
C PHE A 471 -6.13 -4.39 11.32
N ASN A 472 -5.92 -4.52 10.00
CA ASN A 472 -7.00 -4.87 9.07
C ASN A 472 -7.63 -6.23 9.39
N GLU A 473 -6.80 -7.19 9.84
CA GLU A 473 -7.17 -8.57 10.14
C GLU A 473 -7.77 -8.74 11.54
N GLU A 474 -7.38 -7.90 12.49
CA GLU A 474 -7.74 -8.04 13.92
C GLU A 474 -8.76 -6.99 14.39
N GLY A 475 -8.95 -5.91 13.64
CA GLY A 475 -9.81 -4.79 14.00
C GLY A 475 -9.23 -3.93 15.13
N LEU A 476 -10.12 -3.32 15.91
CA LEU A 476 -9.75 -2.38 16.98
C LEU A 476 -9.33 -3.10 18.27
N THR A 477 -8.10 -2.85 18.72
CA THR A 477 -7.63 -3.22 20.05
C THR A 477 -7.66 -2.02 21.00
N GLN A 478 -8.60 -2.04 21.94
CA GLN A 478 -8.87 -0.96 22.90
C GLN A 478 -8.63 -1.35 24.37
N GLU A 479 -8.03 -2.52 24.61
CA GLU A 479 -7.68 -3.03 25.94
C GLU A 479 -6.25 -3.62 25.97
N GLY A 480 -5.73 -3.89 27.17
CA GLY A 480 -4.42 -4.53 27.36
C GLY A 480 -3.21 -3.59 27.27
N ASP A 481 -2.04 -4.18 27.07
CA ASP A 481 -0.73 -3.48 27.10
C ASP A 481 -0.53 -2.47 25.96
N VAL A 482 -1.39 -2.51 24.95
CA VAL A 482 -1.38 -1.56 23.84
C VAL A 482 -2.06 -0.22 24.18
N VAL A 483 -2.84 -0.16 25.25
CA VAL A 483 -3.63 1.03 25.56
C VAL A 483 -2.88 1.97 26.50
N TRP A 484 -2.68 3.21 26.07
CA TRP A 484 -2.15 4.27 26.93
C TRP A 484 -3.25 5.24 27.36
N PRO A 485 -3.18 5.80 28.58
CA PRO A 485 -4.16 6.77 29.06
C PRO A 485 -4.24 8.04 28.22
N SER A 486 -3.18 8.38 27.48
CA SER A 486 -3.16 9.47 26.50
C SER A 486 -1.99 9.35 25.53
N TYR A 487 -2.01 10.14 24.45
CA TYR A 487 -0.87 10.30 23.54
C TYR A 487 0.39 10.74 24.30
N LEU A 488 0.28 11.71 25.22
CA LEU A 488 1.40 12.13 26.06
C LEU A 488 1.94 10.99 26.95
N ALA A 489 1.08 10.09 27.45
CA ALA A 489 1.52 8.95 28.25
C ALA A 489 2.34 7.96 27.40
N LEU A 490 1.88 7.65 26.19
CA LEU A 490 2.63 6.86 25.21
C LEU A 490 3.98 7.52 24.89
N LEU A 491 3.98 8.82 24.57
CA LEU A 491 5.22 9.56 24.24
C LEU A 491 6.22 9.57 25.41
N LYS A 492 5.74 9.71 26.66
CA LYS A 492 6.57 9.61 27.87
C LYS A 492 7.19 8.21 28.02
N ALA A 493 6.42 7.16 27.71
CA ALA A 493 6.90 5.79 27.77
C ALA A 493 7.95 5.51 26.68
N THR A 494 7.72 5.98 25.45
CA THR A 494 8.70 5.90 24.35
C THR A 494 10.00 6.60 24.75
N ALA A 495 9.94 7.84 25.25
CA ALA A 495 11.13 8.57 25.70
C ALA A 495 11.89 7.82 26.81
N ARG A 496 11.18 7.20 27.76
CA ARG A 496 11.80 6.40 28.82
C ARG A 496 12.46 5.13 28.26
N SER A 497 11.83 4.47 27.31
CA SER A 497 12.36 3.29 26.62
C SER A 497 13.69 3.63 25.93
N LEU A 498 13.70 4.69 25.11
CA LEU A 498 14.91 5.19 24.44
C LEU A 498 16.05 5.49 25.43
N GLU A 499 15.77 6.28 26.47
CA GLU A 499 16.81 6.71 27.41
C GLU A 499 17.39 5.56 28.26
N THR A 500 16.59 4.54 28.56
CA THR A 500 16.98 3.47 29.49
C THR A 500 17.34 2.15 28.80
N GLY A 501 17.01 2.00 27.51
CA GLY A 501 17.10 0.73 26.78
C GLY A 501 16.10 -0.33 27.27
N ARG A 502 15.22 0.00 28.21
CA ARG A 502 14.22 -0.94 28.74
C ARG A 502 13.08 -1.13 27.75
N PRO A 503 12.49 -2.32 27.63
CA PRO A 503 11.46 -2.58 26.64
C PRO A 503 10.17 -1.78 26.89
N ILE A 504 9.50 -1.38 25.81
CA ILE A 504 8.11 -0.92 25.77
C ILE A 504 7.31 -1.93 24.97
N ARG A 505 6.21 -2.47 25.52
CA ARG A 505 5.40 -3.54 24.89
C ARG A 505 6.21 -4.77 24.42
N GLY A 506 7.30 -5.12 25.10
CA GLY A 506 8.17 -6.23 24.69
C GLY A 506 9.14 -5.90 23.55
N TRP A 507 9.34 -4.62 23.24
CA TRP A 507 10.28 -4.14 22.23
C TRP A 507 11.31 -3.21 22.83
N ARG A 508 12.59 -3.47 22.58
CA ARG A 508 13.70 -2.61 23.03
C ARG A 508 14.23 -1.76 21.89
N PRO A 509 14.66 -0.52 22.15
CA PRO A 509 15.24 0.31 21.10
C PRO A 509 16.59 -0.28 20.67
N LYS A 510 16.79 -0.33 19.36
CA LYS A 510 18.01 -0.73 18.68
C LYS A 510 18.41 0.39 17.74
N VAL A 511 19.71 0.56 17.52
CA VAL A 511 20.19 1.52 16.52
C VAL A 511 20.96 0.73 15.47
N VAL A 512 20.56 0.89 14.21
CA VAL A 512 21.23 0.27 13.06
C VAL A 512 21.61 1.39 12.10
N LYS A 513 22.91 1.55 11.80
CA LYS A 513 23.43 2.58 10.88
C LYS A 513 22.94 4.02 11.16
N GLY A 514 22.65 4.35 12.42
CA GLY A 514 22.16 5.67 12.80
C GLY A 514 20.65 5.86 12.70
N GLU A 515 19.90 4.81 12.38
CA GLU A 515 18.44 4.74 12.43
C GLU A 515 17.99 4.04 13.72
N LEU A 516 16.89 4.50 14.29
CA LEU A 516 16.18 3.83 15.38
C LEU A 516 15.36 2.68 14.79
N ASP A 517 15.58 1.51 15.33
CA ASP A 517 14.82 0.29 15.09
C ASP A 517 14.30 -0.25 16.44
N TRP A 518 13.36 -1.19 16.41
CA TRP A 518 12.84 -1.84 17.59
C TRP A 518 13.03 -3.35 17.48
N GLU A 519 13.68 -3.93 18.49
CA GLU A 519 13.93 -5.36 18.51
C GLU A 519 13.02 -6.05 19.53
N SER A 520 12.36 -7.13 19.10
CA SER A 520 11.53 -7.95 19.98
C SER A 520 12.39 -8.54 21.10
N THR A 521 11.90 -8.46 22.34
CA THR A 521 12.50 -9.16 23.48
C THR A 521 11.97 -10.57 23.66
N ARG A 522 11.04 -10.99 22.81
CA ARG A 522 10.63 -12.40 22.66
C ARG A 522 11.40 -12.93 21.45
N GLY A 523 12.41 -13.75 21.73
CA GLY A 523 13.24 -14.40 20.71
C GLY A 523 12.56 -15.60 20.08
#